data_AF-A0AAV5E2E8-F1
#
_entry.id   AF-A0AAV5E2E8-F1
#
_cell.length_a   1.000
_cell.length_b   1.000
_cell.length_c   1.000
_cell.angle_alpha   90.00
_cell.angle_beta   90.00
_cell.angle_gamma   90.00
#
_symmetry.space_group_name_H-M   'P 1'
#
loop_
_entity.id
_entity.type
_entity.pdbx_description
1 polymer ?
#
loop_
_entity_poly.entity_id
_entity_poly.type
_entity_poly.pdbx_seq_one_letter_code
_entity_poly.pdbx_strand_id
1 'polypeptide(L)'
;MFDKRITKFAEEKFKREGIDLKTNFKVVKVSDKDITMTNSDTGEVYVPYSMAVWSTGIGTRPIIMDFMKDVGQGNRRVLATDEWLRVQGCEDVYALGDCATIAQRKVMEDVAAIFRVADKDNSGTLTVEKIKHVLGDIYERYPQVKLYLKSNQMKDFHDLLKNSEGKESKELNIEEFKKALAQVDSQVKMLPATAQVASQQGDYLARCFNRMQTCEQNPEGPIRIRGEGRHRFKPFRYRHLGQFAPLGGEQTAAQLPGDWVHVGHSTQWLWYSVYASKQFSWRTRMLVVSDWGKRFIFGRDSSSL
;
A
#
# COMPACT_ATOMS: atom_id res chain seq x y z
N MET A 1 6.01 -7.38 2.02
CA MET A 1 6.86 -8.59 2.00
C MET A 1 8.17 -8.25 2.67
N PHE A 2 8.74 -9.17 3.46
CA PHE A 2 10.01 -8.96 4.13
C PHE A 2 11.21 -9.13 3.18
N ASP A 3 12.36 -8.57 3.56
CA ASP A 3 13.64 -8.80 2.90
C ASP A 3 14.00 -10.30 2.84
N LYS A 4 14.70 -10.73 1.78
CA LYS A 4 15.15 -12.12 1.60
C LYS A 4 16.00 -12.62 2.77
N ARG A 5 16.78 -11.73 3.40
CA ARG A 5 17.60 -12.05 4.58
C ARG A 5 16.75 -12.51 5.77
N ILE A 6 15.63 -11.82 6.01
CA ILE A 6 14.67 -12.20 7.07
C ILE A 6 14.00 -13.52 6.73
N THR A 7 13.57 -13.68 5.49
CA THR A 7 12.87 -14.89 5.03
C THR A 7 13.75 -16.13 5.19
N LYS A 8 15.00 -16.06 4.73
CA LYS A 8 15.99 -17.14 4.87
C LYS A 8 16.24 -17.49 6.34
N PHE A 9 16.44 -16.48 7.20
CA PHE A 9 16.64 -16.71 8.63
C PHE A 9 15.43 -17.39 9.27
N ALA A 10 14.21 -16.96 8.95
CA ALA A 10 12.99 -17.53 9.49
C ALA A 10 12.83 -19.00 9.07
N GLU A 11 13.09 -19.32 7.80
CA GLU A 11 13.03 -20.69 7.29
C GLU A 11 14.05 -21.62 7.98
N GLU A 12 15.30 -21.19 8.11
CA GLU A 12 16.34 -21.94 8.81
C GLU A 12 15.99 -22.15 10.28
N LYS A 13 15.45 -21.12 10.93
CA LYS A 13 15.03 -21.20 12.33
C LYS A 13 13.91 -22.20 12.53
N PHE A 14 12.83 -22.09 11.76
CA PHE A 14 11.69 -23.00 11.86
C PHE A 14 12.09 -24.45 11.62
N LYS A 15 12.99 -24.71 10.66
CA LYS A 15 13.58 -26.05 10.48
C LYS A 15 14.34 -26.54 11.71
N ARG A 16 15.15 -25.69 12.35
CA ARG A 16 15.86 -26.04 13.60
C ARG A 16 14.92 -26.31 14.77
N GLU A 17 13.77 -25.64 14.80
CA GLU A 17 12.72 -25.83 15.81
C GLU A 17 11.81 -27.05 15.51
N GLY A 18 12.09 -27.81 14.44
CA GLY A 18 11.32 -29.00 14.07
C GLY A 18 9.99 -28.69 13.38
N ILE A 19 9.78 -27.46 12.91
CA ILE A 19 8.60 -27.07 12.15
C ILE A 19 8.78 -27.52 10.69
N ASP A 20 7.88 -28.38 10.22
CA ASP A 20 7.85 -28.83 8.83
C ASP A 20 7.28 -27.73 7.91
N LEU A 21 8.18 -27.02 7.24
CA LEU A 21 7.84 -25.94 6.32
C LEU A 21 7.51 -26.47 4.92
N LYS A 22 6.22 -26.48 4.57
CA LYS A 22 5.71 -26.77 3.22
C LYS A 22 5.56 -25.49 2.39
N THR A 23 6.68 -24.91 1.93
CA THR A 23 6.65 -23.78 0.97
C THR A 23 6.29 -24.26 -0.44
N ASN A 24 5.80 -23.37 -1.30
CA ASN A 24 5.33 -23.68 -2.67
C ASN A 24 4.14 -24.64 -2.76
N PHE A 25 3.49 -24.96 -1.63
CA PHE A 25 2.22 -25.69 -1.63
C PHE A 25 1.04 -24.73 -1.49
N LYS A 26 -0.07 -25.07 -2.12
CA LYS A 26 -1.36 -24.38 -1.99
C LYS A 26 -2.39 -25.34 -1.43
N VAL A 27 -3.11 -24.94 -0.37
CA VAL A 27 -4.26 -25.72 0.13
C VAL A 27 -5.41 -25.60 -0.88
N VAL A 28 -5.97 -26.74 -1.28
CA VAL A 28 -7.11 -26.81 -2.22
C VAL A 28 -8.40 -27.27 -1.54
N LYS A 29 -8.30 -28.11 -0.51
CA LYS A 29 -9.44 -28.64 0.24
C LYS A 29 -9.04 -28.93 1.68
N VAL A 30 -9.98 -28.73 2.60
CA VAL A 30 -9.88 -29.14 4.00
C VAL A 30 -11.03 -30.10 4.26
N SER A 31 -10.71 -31.34 4.63
CA SER A 31 -11.65 -32.38 5.06
C SER A 31 -11.65 -32.47 6.60
N ASP A 32 -12.48 -33.32 7.19
CA ASP A 32 -12.49 -33.53 8.64
C ASP A 32 -11.21 -34.19 9.18
N LYS A 33 -10.39 -34.80 8.32
CA LYS A 33 -9.22 -35.61 8.71
C LYS A 33 -7.91 -35.14 8.08
N ASP A 34 -7.98 -34.47 6.94
CA ASP A 34 -6.83 -34.15 6.12
C ASP A 34 -6.97 -32.79 5.42
N ILE A 35 -5.82 -32.17 5.16
CA ILE A 35 -5.70 -31.02 4.27
C ILE A 35 -5.12 -31.53 2.96
N THR A 36 -5.85 -31.30 1.87
CA THR A 36 -5.35 -31.54 0.52
C THR A 36 -4.58 -30.31 0.04
N MET A 37 -3.33 -30.52 -0.34
CA MET A 37 -2.40 -29.49 -0.82
C MET A 37 -1.91 -29.85 -2.21
N THR A 38 -1.67 -28.85 -3.06
CA THR A 38 -1.10 -29.05 -4.41
C THR A 38 0.21 -28.30 -4.56
N ASN A 39 1.14 -28.89 -5.30
CA ASN A 39 2.41 -28.29 -5.69
C ASN A 39 2.71 -28.69 -7.13
N SER A 40 3.28 -27.78 -7.92
CA SER A 40 3.55 -28.00 -9.34
C SER A 40 4.48 -29.19 -9.63
N ASP A 41 5.37 -29.51 -8.71
CA ASP A 41 6.39 -30.55 -8.86
C ASP A 41 5.88 -31.91 -8.38
N THR A 42 5.11 -31.96 -7.29
CA THR A 42 4.68 -33.22 -6.65
C THR A 42 3.22 -33.59 -6.90
N GLY A 43 2.42 -32.69 -7.48
CA GLY A 43 0.98 -32.86 -7.61
C GLY A 43 0.22 -32.69 -6.29
N GLU A 44 -0.88 -33.42 -6.13
CA GLU A 44 -1.69 -33.38 -4.90
C GLU A 44 -1.11 -34.26 -3.78
N VAL A 45 -1.09 -33.72 -2.57
CA VAL A 45 -0.60 -34.34 -1.35
C VAL A 45 -1.64 -34.18 -0.25
N TYR A 46 -1.78 -35.21 0.59
CA TYR A 46 -2.73 -35.27 1.70
C TYR A 46 -1.98 -35.21 3.03
N VAL A 47 -2.32 -34.25 3.88
CA VAL A 47 -1.67 -34.05 5.18
C VAL A 47 -2.70 -34.25 6.29
N PRO A 48 -2.59 -35.30 7.13
CA PRO A 48 -3.49 -35.49 8.25
C PRO A 48 -3.31 -34.37 9.28
N TYR A 49 -4.40 -33.94 9.91
CA TYR A 49 -4.36 -32.89 10.93
C TYR A 49 -5.40 -33.12 12.03
N SER A 50 -5.14 -32.57 13.22
CA SER A 50 -6.12 -32.51 14.32
C SER A 50 -6.62 -31.08 14.58
N MET A 51 -5.77 -30.08 14.34
CA MET A 51 -6.11 -28.67 14.45
C MET A 51 -5.63 -27.93 13.20
N ALA A 52 -6.54 -27.20 12.55
CA ALA A 52 -6.22 -26.34 11.42
C ALA A 52 -6.38 -24.88 11.82
N VAL A 53 -5.32 -24.09 11.65
CA VAL A 53 -5.33 -22.64 11.84
C VAL A 53 -5.26 -21.97 10.48
N TRP A 54 -6.36 -21.34 10.05
CA TRP A 54 -6.42 -20.63 8.77
C TRP A 54 -6.12 -19.14 8.95
N SER A 55 -4.90 -18.74 8.61
CA SER A 55 -4.39 -17.37 8.81
C SER A 55 -4.16 -16.58 7.51
N THR A 56 -4.84 -16.96 6.42
CA THR A 56 -4.63 -16.37 5.09
C THR A 56 -5.94 -15.98 4.41
N GLY A 57 -5.83 -15.05 3.47
CA GLY A 57 -6.94 -14.60 2.63
C GLY A 57 -7.84 -13.60 3.35
N ILE A 58 -8.02 -12.45 2.72
CA ILE A 58 -9.08 -11.51 3.06
C ILE A 58 -10.07 -11.47 1.91
N GLY A 59 -11.36 -11.35 2.23
CA GLY A 59 -12.45 -11.26 1.26
C GLY A 59 -13.35 -10.09 1.58
N THR A 60 -13.91 -9.48 0.54
CA THR A 60 -14.88 -8.38 0.68
C THR A 60 -16.16 -8.90 1.31
N ARG A 61 -16.68 -8.19 2.33
CA ARG A 61 -17.90 -8.59 3.04
C ARG A 61 -19.13 -8.48 2.13
N PRO A 62 -20.17 -9.34 2.29
CA PRO A 62 -21.38 -9.29 1.47
C PRO A 62 -22.03 -7.91 1.35
N ILE A 63 -22.20 -7.20 2.47
CA ILE A 63 -22.75 -5.83 2.48
C ILE A 63 -21.96 -4.85 1.60
N ILE A 64 -20.63 -4.99 1.54
CA ILE A 64 -19.79 -4.14 0.68
C ILE A 64 -19.92 -4.59 -0.77
N MET A 65 -20.03 -5.89 -1.05
CA MET A 65 -20.26 -6.39 -2.41
C MET A 65 -21.59 -5.90 -2.99
N ASP A 66 -22.64 -5.83 -2.18
CA ASP A 66 -23.94 -5.31 -2.61
C ASP A 66 -23.86 -3.81 -2.86
N PHE A 67 -23.29 -3.04 -1.92
CA PHE A 67 -23.05 -1.61 -2.12
C PHE A 67 -22.21 -1.32 -3.37
N MET A 68 -21.19 -2.14 -3.66
CA MET A 68 -20.38 -2.01 -4.86
C MET A 68 -21.21 -2.17 -6.14
N LYS A 69 -22.24 -3.03 -6.16
CA LYS A 69 -23.14 -3.14 -7.32
C LYS A 69 -23.93 -1.84 -7.51
N ASP A 70 -24.43 -1.27 -6.41
CA ASP A 70 -25.26 -0.05 -6.43
C ASP A 70 -24.48 1.17 -6.95
N VAL A 71 -23.18 1.27 -6.63
CA VAL A 71 -22.32 2.40 -7.06
C VAL A 71 -21.56 2.14 -8.36
N GLY A 72 -21.94 1.12 -9.14
CA GLY A 72 -21.33 0.82 -10.44
C GLY A 72 -19.94 0.18 -10.38
N GLN A 73 -19.58 -0.43 -9.25
CA GLN A 73 -18.31 -1.11 -8.99
C GLN A 73 -18.43 -2.64 -8.84
N GLY A 74 -19.55 -3.25 -9.25
CA GLY A 74 -19.84 -4.67 -9.04
C GLY A 74 -18.87 -5.65 -9.73
N ASN A 75 -18.08 -5.19 -10.72
CA ASN A 75 -17.05 -6.00 -11.40
C ASN A 75 -15.70 -6.03 -10.65
N ARG A 76 -15.57 -5.30 -9.53
CA ARG A 76 -14.34 -5.22 -8.76
C ARG A 76 -14.35 -6.23 -7.62
N ARG A 77 -13.15 -6.66 -7.19
CA ARG A 77 -12.99 -7.52 -6.01
C ARG A 77 -13.04 -6.75 -4.69
N VAL A 78 -12.75 -5.45 -4.72
CA VAL A 78 -12.67 -4.56 -3.55
C VAL A 78 -13.18 -3.17 -3.95
N LEU A 79 -13.82 -2.48 -3.00
CA LEU A 79 -14.36 -1.13 -3.21
C LEU A 79 -13.22 -0.16 -3.55
N ALA A 80 -13.36 0.57 -4.65
CA ALA A 80 -12.39 1.57 -5.04
C ALA A 80 -12.74 2.96 -4.52
N THR A 81 -11.72 3.63 -4.03
CA THR A 81 -11.73 5.04 -3.70
C THR A 81 -10.77 5.82 -4.59
N ASP A 82 -10.99 7.13 -4.69
CA ASP A 82 -10.02 8.06 -5.24
C ASP A 82 -8.89 8.35 -4.24
N GLU A 83 -7.94 9.20 -4.64
CA GLU A 83 -6.76 9.54 -3.85
C GLU A 83 -7.08 10.34 -2.57
N TRP A 84 -8.34 10.77 -2.37
CA TRP A 84 -8.86 11.41 -1.16
C TRP A 84 -9.71 10.47 -0.32
N LEU A 85 -9.68 9.16 -0.62
CA LEU A 85 -10.43 8.10 0.05
C LEU A 85 -11.95 8.18 -0.13
N ARG A 86 -12.41 8.95 -1.12
CA ARG A 86 -13.82 9.02 -1.48
C ARG A 86 -14.16 7.89 -2.45
N VAL A 87 -15.29 7.22 -2.24
CA VAL A 87 -15.76 6.11 -3.06
C VAL A 87 -15.99 6.59 -4.49
N GLN A 88 -15.41 5.89 -5.47
CA GLN A 88 -15.63 6.22 -6.88
C GLN A 88 -17.11 6.03 -7.25
N GLY A 89 -17.70 7.04 -7.88
CA GLY A 89 -19.15 7.06 -8.18
C GLY A 89 -20.00 7.74 -7.10
N CYS A 90 -19.40 8.19 -5.99
CA CYS A 90 -20.10 8.92 -4.93
C CYS A 90 -19.40 10.24 -4.62
N GLU A 91 -20.17 11.24 -4.19
CA GLU A 91 -19.63 12.55 -3.79
C GLU A 91 -19.28 12.63 -2.30
N ASP A 92 -20.13 12.03 -1.44
CA ASP A 92 -20.05 12.20 0.02
C ASP A 92 -19.78 10.89 0.79
N VAL A 93 -19.43 9.82 0.08
CA VAL A 93 -19.12 8.52 0.69
C VAL A 93 -17.61 8.30 0.70
N TYR A 94 -17.07 7.94 1.87
CA TYR A 94 -15.64 7.67 2.07
C TYR A 94 -15.44 6.25 2.58
N ALA A 95 -14.32 5.63 2.20
CA ALA A 95 -13.95 4.30 2.68
C ALA A 95 -12.44 4.19 2.94
N LEU A 96 -12.07 3.46 3.99
CA LEU A 96 -10.69 3.28 4.45
C LEU A 96 -10.50 1.89 5.05
N GLY A 97 -9.23 1.48 5.18
CA GLY A 97 -8.87 0.16 5.69
C GLY A 97 -9.17 -0.95 4.70
N ASP A 98 -9.30 -2.17 5.21
CA ASP A 98 -9.30 -3.39 4.40
C ASP A 98 -10.53 -3.55 3.51
N CYS A 99 -11.59 -2.76 3.71
CA CYS A 99 -12.79 -2.79 2.87
C CYS A 99 -12.62 -2.05 1.53
N ALA A 100 -11.55 -1.26 1.38
CA ALA A 100 -11.35 -0.42 0.21
C ALA A 100 -9.90 -0.40 -0.26
N THR A 101 -9.70 -0.05 -1.53
CA THR A 101 -8.39 0.26 -2.12
C THR A 101 -8.43 1.59 -2.82
N ILE A 102 -7.33 2.34 -2.76
CA ILE A 102 -7.15 3.53 -3.57
C ILE A 102 -6.89 3.07 -5.01
N ALA A 103 -7.83 3.35 -5.90
CA ALA A 103 -7.62 3.19 -7.33
C ALA A 103 -6.88 4.43 -7.84
N GLN A 104 -5.55 4.39 -7.71
CA GLN A 104 -4.68 5.46 -8.18
C GLN A 104 -4.92 5.73 -9.66
N ARG A 105 -5.25 6.99 -9.98
CA ARG A 105 -5.55 7.41 -11.34
C ARG A 105 -4.34 7.24 -12.24
N LYS A 106 -4.58 6.75 -13.44
CA LYS A 106 -3.56 6.55 -14.47
C LYS A 106 -3.23 7.87 -15.15
N VAL A 107 -1.95 8.15 -15.37
CA VAL A 107 -1.52 9.37 -16.06
C VAL A 107 -1.97 9.34 -17.52
N MET A 108 -1.99 8.15 -18.14
CA MET A 108 -2.40 7.97 -19.53
C MET A 108 -3.89 8.24 -19.76
N GLU A 109 -4.75 8.07 -18.74
CA GLU A 109 -6.18 8.41 -18.84
C GLU A 109 -6.40 9.93 -18.92
N ASP A 110 -5.44 10.72 -18.43
CA ASP A 110 -5.54 12.17 -18.36
C ASP A 110 -4.51 12.87 -19.25
N VAL A 111 -3.73 12.14 -20.05
CA VAL A 111 -2.61 12.67 -20.84
C VAL A 111 -2.97 13.86 -21.72
N ALA A 112 -4.11 13.81 -22.41
CA ALA A 112 -4.58 14.90 -23.26
C ALA A 112 -5.01 16.13 -22.44
N ALA A 113 -5.64 15.90 -21.28
CA ALA A 113 -6.03 16.98 -20.39
C ALA A 113 -4.80 17.62 -19.72
N ILE A 114 -3.81 16.81 -19.32
CA ILE A 114 -2.51 17.29 -18.83
C ILE A 114 -1.82 18.13 -19.90
N PHE A 115 -1.80 17.65 -21.15
CA PHE A 115 -1.21 18.37 -22.28
C PHE A 115 -1.84 19.75 -22.45
N ARG A 116 -3.18 19.81 -22.50
CA ARG A 116 -3.93 21.07 -22.62
C ARG A 116 -3.68 22.03 -21.45
N VAL A 117 -3.58 21.51 -20.23
CA VAL A 117 -3.32 22.33 -19.03
C VAL A 117 -1.89 22.89 -19.04
N ALA A 118 -0.94 22.18 -19.63
CA ALA A 118 0.44 22.63 -19.81
C ALA A 118 0.59 23.61 -21.01
N ASP A 119 -0.17 23.42 -22.09
CA ASP A 119 -0.15 24.23 -23.31
C ASP A 119 -1.10 25.44 -23.23
N LYS A 120 -0.80 26.38 -22.33
CA LYS A 120 -1.68 27.54 -22.05
C LYS A 120 -1.89 28.48 -23.23
N ASP A 121 -0.92 28.54 -24.13
CA ASP A 121 -0.91 29.35 -25.35
C ASP A 121 -1.55 28.63 -26.55
N ASN A 122 -1.98 27.38 -26.38
CA ASN A 122 -2.56 26.54 -27.44
C ASN A 122 -1.64 26.45 -28.68
N SER A 123 -0.31 26.38 -28.47
CA SER A 123 0.62 26.28 -29.60
C SER A 123 0.58 24.90 -30.25
N GLY A 124 -0.01 23.90 -29.58
CA GLY A 124 0.01 22.50 -29.99
C GLY A 124 1.33 21.80 -29.66
N THR A 125 2.25 22.50 -28.98
CA THR A 125 3.58 22.00 -28.62
C THR A 125 3.95 22.33 -27.18
N LEU A 126 4.52 21.35 -26.49
CA LEU A 126 5.02 21.50 -25.13
C LEU A 126 6.53 21.67 -25.10
N THR A 127 6.99 22.69 -24.39
CA THR A 127 8.38 22.84 -24.01
C THR A 127 8.57 22.37 -22.57
N VAL A 128 9.83 22.08 -22.23
CA VAL A 128 10.28 21.75 -20.88
C VAL A 128 9.82 22.78 -19.84
N GLU A 129 9.86 24.07 -20.19
CA GLU A 129 9.48 25.17 -19.29
C GLU A 129 7.97 25.23 -19.05
N LYS A 130 7.15 25.03 -20.10
CA LYS A 130 5.68 24.97 -19.98
C LYS A 130 5.25 23.89 -18.99
N ILE A 131 5.86 22.71 -19.09
CA ILE A 131 5.55 21.57 -18.23
C ILE A 131 6.01 21.82 -16.79
N LYS A 132 7.16 22.47 -16.55
CA LYS A 132 7.68 22.74 -15.18
C LYS A 132 6.65 23.39 -14.25
N HIS A 133 5.82 24.30 -14.77
CA HIS A 133 4.80 24.98 -13.99
C HIS A 133 3.69 24.05 -13.45
N VAL A 134 3.45 22.91 -14.10
CA VAL A 134 2.41 21.94 -13.70
C VAL A 134 2.98 20.65 -13.11
N LEU A 135 4.30 20.43 -13.18
CA LEU A 135 4.95 19.22 -12.68
C LEU A 135 4.70 18.95 -11.20
N GLY A 136 4.68 19.98 -10.37
CA GLY A 136 4.40 19.84 -8.93
C GLY A 136 3.03 19.19 -8.70
N ASP A 137 2.00 19.70 -9.37
CA ASP A 137 0.64 19.18 -9.29
C ASP A 137 0.52 17.78 -9.94
N ILE A 138 1.26 17.51 -11.02
CA ILE A 138 1.33 16.19 -11.64
C ILE A 138 1.95 15.17 -10.69
N TYR A 139 3.07 15.49 -10.03
CA TYR A 139 3.68 14.58 -9.06
C TYR A 139 2.79 14.36 -7.83
N GLU A 140 2.06 15.40 -7.39
CA GLU A 140 1.09 15.27 -6.32
C GLU A 140 -0.12 14.42 -6.74
N ARG A 141 -0.60 14.50 -7.99
CA ARG A 141 -1.76 13.73 -8.47
C ARG A 141 -1.40 12.30 -8.90
N TYR A 142 -0.28 12.14 -9.61
CA TYR A 142 0.21 10.91 -10.24
C TYR A 142 1.58 10.51 -9.66
N PRO A 143 1.62 9.93 -8.45
CA PRO A 143 2.86 9.60 -7.76
C PRO A 143 3.69 8.55 -8.52
N GLN A 144 3.04 7.74 -9.37
CA GLN A 144 3.71 6.75 -10.20
C GLN A 144 4.72 7.38 -11.18
N VAL A 145 4.54 8.65 -11.56
CA VAL A 145 5.51 9.39 -12.39
C VAL A 145 6.85 9.47 -11.67
N LYS A 146 6.86 9.89 -10.40
CA LYS A 146 8.08 9.99 -9.59
C LYS A 146 8.70 8.61 -9.32
N LEU A 147 7.86 7.59 -9.15
CA LEU A 147 8.33 6.21 -8.97
C LEU A 147 9.02 5.68 -10.24
N TYR A 148 8.46 5.95 -11.40
CA TYR A 148 9.02 5.58 -12.69
C TYR A 148 10.35 6.27 -12.97
N LEU A 149 10.44 7.58 -12.69
CA LEU A 149 11.70 8.32 -12.80
C LEU A 149 12.79 7.67 -11.93
N LYS A 150 12.45 7.39 -10.67
CA LYS A 150 13.39 6.77 -9.73
C LYS A 150 13.81 5.35 -10.15
N SER A 151 12.88 4.52 -10.64
CA SER A 151 13.20 3.14 -11.06
C SER A 151 14.11 3.10 -12.27
N ASN A 152 13.99 4.08 -13.17
CA ASN A 152 14.78 4.18 -14.40
C ASN A 152 16.01 5.09 -14.26
N GLN A 153 16.39 5.47 -13.02
CA GLN A 153 17.55 6.34 -12.73
C GLN A 153 17.51 7.70 -13.45
N MET A 154 16.31 8.19 -13.76
CA MET A 154 16.09 9.50 -14.36
C MET A 154 16.11 10.57 -13.28
N LYS A 155 16.79 11.70 -13.54
CA LYS A 155 16.92 12.80 -12.57
C LYS A 155 15.66 13.64 -12.51
N ASP A 156 15.04 13.90 -13.66
CA ASP A 156 13.86 14.75 -13.76
C ASP A 156 12.93 14.33 -14.89
N PHE A 157 11.74 14.93 -14.94
CA PHE A 157 10.76 14.75 -16.00
C PHE A 157 11.34 15.05 -17.40
N HIS A 158 12.34 15.93 -17.48
CA HIS A 158 13.04 16.23 -18.73
C HIS A 158 13.70 15.01 -19.35
N ASP A 159 14.14 14.04 -18.56
CA ASP A 159 14.74 12.81 -19.07
C ASP A 159 13.70 11.90 -19.74
N LEU A 160 12.40 12.02 -19.38
CA LEU A 160 11.31 11.31 -20.07
C LEU A 160 11.03 11.90 -21.46
N LEU A 161 11.34 13.17 -21.62
CA LEU A 161 11.03 13.95 -22.82
C LEU A 161 12.17 13.96 -23.83
N LYS A 162 13.28 13.27 -23.56
CA LYS A 162 14.37 13.08 -24.52
C LYS A 162 13.96 12.03 -25.56
N ASN A 163 14.14 12.36 -26.83
CA ASN A 163 13.88 11.43 -27.93
C ASN A 163 14.86 10.24 -27.90
N SER A 164 14.55 9.17 -28.64
CA SER A 164 15.38 7.95 -28.77
C SER A 164 16.81 8.19 -29.28
N GLU A 165 17.12 9.40 -29.76
CA GLU A 165 18.44 9.83 -30.24
C GLU A 165 19.20 10.73 -29.24
N GLY A 166 18.67 10.97 -28.03
CA GLY A 166 19.33 11.78 -26.99
C GLY A 166 19.38 13.28 -27.26
N LYS A 167 18.80 13.77 -28.37
CA LYS A 167 18.64 15.20 -28.66
C LYS A 167 17.43 15.77 -27.92
N GLU A 168 17.60 16.98 -27.38
CA GLU A 168 16.51 17.78 -26.83
C GLU A 168 15.54 18.16 -27.96
N SER A 169 14.37 17.52 -28.00
CA SER A 169 13.23 18.07 -28.73
C SER A 169 12.81 19.35 -28.00
N LYS A 170 13.13 20.50 -28.58
CA LYS A 170 12.72 21.82 -28.04
C LYS A 170 11.20 21.91 -27.85
N GLU A 171 10.44 21.18 -28.66
CA GLU A 171 8.99 21.17 -28.69
C GLU A 171 8.49 19.73 -28.88
N LEU A 172 7.49 19.34 -28.10
CA LEU A 172 6.88 18.00 -28.11
C LEU A 172 5.41 18.09 -28.45
N ASN A 173 4.97 17.30 -29.43
CA ASN A 173 3.55 17.17 -29.74
C ASN A 173 2.85 16.17 -28.78
N ILE A 174 1.52 16.08 -28.88
CA ILE A 174 0.73 15.21 -28.00
C ILE A 174 1.04 13.72 -28.15
N GLU A 175 1.42 13.26 -29.35
CA GLU A 175 1.73 11.85 -29.59
C GLU A 175 3.09 11.45 -29.01
N GLU A 176 4.08 12.33 -29.10
CA GLU A 176 5.37 12.18 -28.43
C GLU A 176 5.21 12.21 -26.91
N PHE A 177 4.38 13.11 -26.39
CA PHE A 177 4.07 13.17 -24.96
C PHE A 177 3.37 11.91 -24.45
N LYS A 178 2.42 11.36 -25.21
CA LYS A 178 1.80 10.05 -24.93
C LYS A 178 2.84 8.93 -24.91
N LYS A 179 3.75 8.90 -25.89
CA LYS A 179 4.81 7.89 -25.97
C LYS A 179 5.75 7.95 -24.77
N ALA A 180 6.12 9.16 -24.33
CA ALA A 180 6.97 9.36 -23.14
C ALA A 180 6.32 8.82 -21.85
N LEU A 181 5.00 8.96 -21.71
CA LEU A 181 4.26 8.54 -20.51
C LEU A 181 3.71 7.11 -20.56
N ALA A 182 3.78 6.44 -21.71
CA ALA A 182 3.12 5.15 -21.95
C ALA A 182 3.46 4.07 -20.92
N GLN A 183 4.70 4.04 -20.43
CA GLN A 183 5.16 3.04 -19.47
C GLN A 183 5.06 3.48 -18.00
N VAL A 184 4.70 4.73 -17.73
CA VAL A 184 4.69 5.28 -16.37
C VAL A 184 3.66 4.60 -15.48
N ASP A 185 2.49 4.27 -16.02
CA ASP A 185 1.41 3.62 -15.27
C ASP A 185 1.73 2.16 -14.87
N SER A 186 2.81 1.57 -15.39
CA SER A 186 3.32 0.27 -14.90
C SER A 186 3.80 0.33 -13.45
N GLN A 187 4.13 1.52 -12.94
CA GLN A 187 4.64 1.74 -11.58
C GLN A 187 3.55 2.09 -10.56
N VAL A 188 2.27 1.96 -10.93
CA VAL A 188 1.16 2.16 -9.99
C VAL A 188 1.23 1.11 -8.88
N LYS A 189 1.24 1.59 -7.63
CA LYS A 189 1.30 0.72 -6.44
C LYS A 189 -0.02 0.78 -5.68
N MET A 190 -0.51 -0.39 -5.28
CA MET A 190 -1.60 -0.51 -4.32
C MET A 190 -1.04 -0.55 -2.90
N LEU A 191 -1.84 -0.08 -1.95
CA LEU A 191 -1.47 -0.11 -0.53
C LEU A 191 -1.81 -1.49 0.06
N PRO A 192 -1.00 -2.00 1.00
CA PRO A 192 -1.29 -3.27 1.66
C PRO A 192 -2.42 -3.11 2.69
N ALA A 193 -3.27 -4.13 2.81
CA ALA A 193 -4.29 -4.23 3.85
C ALA A 193 -3.63 -4.43 5.22
N THR A 194 -3.36 -3.33 5.93
CA THR A 194 -2.66 -3.32 7.21
C THR A 194 -3.24 -2.27 8.15
N ALA A 195 -3.21 -2.54 9.45
CA ALA A 195 -3.61 -1.58 10.47
C ALA A 195 -2.84 -0.25 10.38
N GLN A 196 -1.58 -0.27 9.92
CA GLN A 196 -0.79 0.95 9.74
C GLN A 196 -1.35 1.84 8.61
N VAL A 197 -1.81 1.24 7.51
CA VAL A 197 -2.48 1.98 6.42
C VAL A 197 -3.82 2.51 6.90
N ALA A 198 -4.65 1.66 7.52
CA ALA A 198 -5.97 2.05 8.02
C ALA A 198 -5.89 3.20 9.05
N SER A 199 -4.96 3.12 10.01
CA SER A 199 -4.74 4.18 11.00
C SER A 199 -4.33 5.51 10.35
N GLN A 200 -3.40 5.50 9.39
CA GLN A 200 -3.00 6.72 8.69
C GLN A 200 -4.14 7.30 7.84
N GLN A 201 -4.94 6.45 7.21
CA GLN A 201 -6.12 6.87 6.45
C GLN A 201 -7.17 7.53 7.36
N GLY A 202 -7.43 6.95 8.54
CA GLY A 202 -8.30 7.53 9.55
C GLY A 202 -7.81 8.90 10.01
N ASP A 203 -6.53 9.01 10.38
CA ASP A 203 -5.93 10.29 10.79
C ASP A 203 -5.99 11.34 9.66
N TYR A 204 -5.83 10.91 8.41
CA TYR A 204 -5.92 11.79 7.25
C TYR A 204 -7.35 12.34 7.08
N LEU A 205 -8.37 11.48 7.07
CA LEU A 205 -9.76 11.92 6.91
C LEU A 205 -10.22 12.80 8.07
N ALA A 206 -9.86 12.46 9.31
CA ALA A 206 -10.16 13.27 10.46
C ALA A 206 -9.60 14.70 10.31
N ARG A 207 -8.35 14.85 9.85
CA ARG A 207 -7.75 16.16 9.55
C ARG A 207 -8.47 16.89 8.41
N CYS A 208 -8.85 16.18 7.35
CA CYS A 208 -9.58 16.76 6.23
C CYS A 208 -10.95 17.30 6.66
N PHE A 209 -11.74 16.51 7.39
CA PHE A 209 -13.05 16.93 7.88
C PHE A 209 -12.96 18.10 8.86
N ASN A 210 -12.01 18.07 9.80
CA ASN A 210 -11.81 19.16 10.77
C ASN A 210 -11.40 20.49 10.12
N ARG A 211 -10.83 20.45 8.90
CA ARG A 211 -10.35 21.64 8.16
C ARG A 211 -11.17 21.94 6.92
N MET A 212 -12.34 21.31 6.76
CA MET A 212 -13.09 21.31 5.50
C MET A 212 -13.45 22.72 5.04
N GLN A 213 -14.03 23.54 5.91
CA GLN A 213 -14.43 24.92 5.60
C GLN A 213 -13.23 25.79 5.20
N THR A 214 -12.12 25.68 5.93
CA THR A 214 -10.90 26.45 5.62
C THR A 214 -10.31 26.06 4.27
N CYS A 215 -10.26 24.76 3.96
CA CYS A 215 -9.73 24.24 2.71
C CYS A 215 -10.67 24.43 1.51
N GLU A 216 -11.92 24.78 1.75
CA GLU A 216 -12.86 25.19 0.70
C GLU A 216 -12.58 26.63 0.23
N GLN A 217 -12.26 27.52 1.17
CA GLN A 217 -11.85 28.89 0.87
C GLN A 217 -10.41 28.96 0.33
N ASN A 218 -9.50 28.17 0.91
CA ASN A 218 -8.09 28.12 0.55
C ASN A 218 -7.64 26.68 0.21
N PRO A 219 -7.86 26.20 -1.04
CA PRO A 219 -7.54 24.84 -1.44
C PRO A 219 -6.04 24.52 -1.36
N GLU A 220 -5.69 23.40 -0.72
CA GLU A 220 -4.29 22.95 -0.56
C GLU A 220 -3.85 21.91 -1.58
N GLY A 221 -4.81 21.25 -2.25
CA GLY A 221 -4.56 20.14 -3.16
C GLY A 221 -4.07 20.57 -4.55
N PRO A 222 -3.73 19.61 -5.42
CA PRO A 222 -3.31 19.89 -6.79
C PRO A 222 -4.44 20.48 -7.65
N ILE A 223 -4.10 21.03 -8.80
CA ILE A 223 -5.10 21.46 -9.80
C ILE A 223 -5.99 20.30 -10.25
N ARG A 224 -7.25 20.61 -10.57
CA ARG A 224 -8.19 19.62 -11.13
C ARG A 224 -7.93 19.50 -12.63
N ILE A 225 -7.21 18.47 -13.06
CA ILE A 225 -6.82 18.29 -14.48
C ILE A 225 -8.01 18.27 -15.46
N ARG A 226 -9.15 17.69 -15.06
CA ARG A 226 -10.37 17.62 -15.87
C ARG A 226 -11.43 18.68 -15.51
N GLY A 227 -11.11 19.67 -14.68
CA GLY A 227 -12.07 20.65 -14.21
C GLY A 227 -11.44 21.98 -13.85
N GLU A 228 -12.16 22.80 -13.09
CA GLU A 228 -11.70 24.11 -12.69
C GLU A 228 -11.21 24.15 -11.24
N GLY A 229 -10.26 25.03 -10.98
CA GLY A 229 -9.69 25.24 -9.64
C GLY A 229 -8.81 24.09 -9.14
N ARG A 230 -8.71 24.00 -7.82
CA ARG A 230 -7.83 23.04 -7.11
C ARG A 230 -8.65 22.06 -6.28
N HIS A 231 -8.04 20.93 -5.94
CA HIS A 231 -8.59 20.01 -4.95
C HIS A 231 -8.50 20.64 -3.55
N ARG A 232 -9.53 20.42 -2.72
CA ARG A 232 -9.60 20.99 -1.35
C ARG A 232 -8.38 20.60 -0.51
N PHE A 233 -8.02 19.32 -0.54
CA PHE A 233 -6.92 18.76 0.25
C PHE A 233 -5.83 18.18 -0.63
N LYS A 234 -4.64 17.99 -0.07
CA LYS A 234 -3.63 17.11 -0.69
C LYS A 234 -4.10 15.65 -0.68
N PRO A 235 -3.77 14.84 -1.69
CA PRO A 235 -4.15 13.42 -1.73
C PRO A 235 -3.47 12.64 -0.61
N PHE A 236 -4.08 11.53 -0.21
CA PHE A 236 -3.53 10.62 0.78
C PHE A 236 -2.20 10.02 0.32
N ARG A 237 -1.20 10.06 1.21
CA ARG A 237 0.13 9.48 0.99
C ARG A 237 0.52 8.61 2.16
N TYR A 238 0.53 7.31 1.92
CA TYR A 238 0.97 6.34 2.90
C TYR A 238 2.47 6.47 3.18
N ARG A 239 2.84 6.55 4.46
CA ARG A 239 4.22 6.47 4.92
C ARG A 239 4.46 5.13 5.59
N HIS A 240 5.23 4.26 4.95
CA HIS A 240 5.63 3.00 5.57
C HIS A 240 6.60 3.27 6.74
N LEU A 241 6.24 2.81 7.94
CA LEU A 241 7.07 2.98 9.14
C LEU A 241 7.92 1.75 9.47
N GLY A 242 7.88 0.73 8.62
CA GLY A 242 8.51 -0.56 8.86
C GLY A 242 7.51 -1.63 9.27
N GLN A 243 8.01 -2.85 9.42
CA GLN A 243 7.27 -4.07 9.72
C GLN A 243 8.09 -4.96 10.65
N PHE A 244 7.39 -5.69 11.52
CA PHE A 244 7.96 -6.64 12.46
C PHE A 244 7.29 -8.00 12.31
N ALA A 245 8.04 -9.08 12.52
CA ALA A 245 7.55 -10.44 12.57
C ALA A 245 8.19 -11.19 13.75
N PRO A 246 7.47 -11.45 14.84
CA PRO A 246 7.96 -12.35 15.89
C PRO A 246 8.10 -13.77 15.34
N LEU A 247 9.24 -14.41 15.58
CA LEU A 247 9.61 -15.72 15.01
C LEU A 247 9.66 -16.83 16.06
N GLY A 248 9.02 -16.66 17.23
CA GLY A 248 9.15 -17.60 18.35
C GLY A 248 10.48 -17.46 19.10
N GLY A 249 10.63 -18.18 20.22
CA GLY A 249 11.89 -18.24 21.00
C GLY A 249 12.48 -16.88 21.40
N GLU A 250 11.65 -15.89 21.72
CA GLU A 250 12.07 -14.50 22.05
C GLU A 250 12.93 -13.81 20.97
N GLN A 251 12.72 -14.15 19.70
CA GLN A 251 13.37 -13.48 18.58
C GLN A 251 12.33 -12.86 17.65
N THR A 252 12.59 -11.62 17.23
CA THR A 252 11.78 -10.91 16.24
C THR A 252 12.64 -10.46 15.08
N ALA A 253 12.09 -10.54 13.89
CA ALA A 253 12.62 -9.87 12.71
C ALA A 253 11.98 -8.49 12.54
N ALA A 254 12.79 -7.51 12.18
CA ALA A 254 12.33 -6.16 11.87
C ALA A 254 12.95 -5.66 10.57
N GLN A 255 12.12 -4.98 9.78
CA GLN A 255 12.54 -4.22 8.61
C GLN A 255 11.99 -2.81 8.76
N LEU A 256 12.89 -1.85 8.92
CA LEU A 256 12.56 -0.43 9.09
C LEU A 256 12.93 0.35 7.82
N PRO A 257 12.41 1.58 7.63
CA PRO A 257 12.76 2.41 6.49
C PRO A 257 14.26 2.68 6.40
N GLY A 258 14.79 2.81 5.17
CA GLY A 258 16.21 3.07 4.93
C GLY A 258 17.07 1.80 4.92
N ASP A 259 16.55 0.70 4.37
CA ASP A 259 17.23 -0.60 4.20
C ASP A 259 17.73 -1.26 5.49
N TRP A 260 17.21 -0.82 6.64
CA TRP A 260 17.54 -1.40 7.94
C TRP A 260 16.78 -2.71 8.15
N VAL A 261 17.54 -3.80 8.32
CA VAL A 261 17.04 -5.15 8.51
C VAL A 261 17.81 -5.80 9.64
N HIS A 262 17.11 -6.25 10.67
CA HIS A 262 17.73 -6.89 11.84
C HIS A 262 16.84 -7.99 12.43
N VAL A 263 17.45 -9.08 12.88
CA VAL A 263 16.76 -10.20 13.52
C VAL A 263 17.48 -10.59 14.81
N GLY A 264 16.75 -10.76 15.90
CA GLY A 264 17.32 -11.26 17.15
C GLY A 264 16.55 -10.83 18.40
N HIS A 265 17.17 -11.06 19.55
CA HIS A 265 16.60 -10.74 20.87
C HIS A 265 16.55 -9.24 21.16
N SER A 266 17.52 -8.46 20.68
CA SER A 266 17.45 -7.00 20.79
C SER A 266 16.27 -6.42 20.02
N THR A 267 15.96 -6.99 18.84
CA THR A 267 14.75 -6.65 18.07
C THR A 267 13.47 -7.03 18.82
N GLN A 268 13.47 -8.10 19.62
CA GLN A 268 12.33 -8.50 20.46
C GLN A 268 11.98 -7.41 21.48
N TRP A 269 12.99 -6.82 22.13
CA TRP A 269 12.77 -5.71 23.06
C TRP A 269 12.25 -4.45 22.37
N LEU A 270 12.78 -4.14 21.17
CA LEU A 270 12.24 -3.06 20.36
C LEU A 270 10.78 -3.32 19.97
N TRP A 271 10.43 -4.56 19.63
CA TRP A 271 9.06 -4.97 19.34
C TRP A 271 8.15 -4.77 20.55
N TYR A 272 8.55 -5.21 21.74
CA TYR A 272 7.80 -4.98 22.98
C TYR A 272 7.55 -3.49 23.22
N SER A 273 8.57 -2.65 23.08
CA SER A 273 8.47 -1.20 23.25
C SER A 273 7.48 -0.57 22.26
N VAL A 274 7.61 -0.89 20.96
CA VAL A 274 6.73 -0.37 19.92
C VAL A 274 5.28 -0.80 20.17
N TYR A 275 5.01 -2.09 20.40
CA TYR A 275 3.64 -2.59 20.56
C TYR A 275 2.98 -2.14 21.87
N ALA A 276 3.74 -1.93 22.94
CA ALA A 276 3.24 -1.29 24.16
C ALA A 276 2.85 0.18 23.90
N SER A 277 3.70 0.93 23.18
CA SER A 277 3.42 2.34 22.85
C SER A 277 2.19 2.50 21.95
N LYS A 278 1.94 1.54 21.06
CA LYS A 278 0.83 1.53 20.09
C LYS A 278 -0.53 1.16 20.69
N GLN A 279 -0.60 0.74 21.96
CA GLN A 279 -1.88 0.51 22.63
C GLN A 279 -2.64 1.84 22.82
N PHE A 280 -3.94 1.83 22.53
CA PHE A 280 -4.79 3.03 22.55
C PHE A 280 -5.03 3.61 23.95
N SER A 281 -4.96 2.79 25.00
CA SER A 281 -5.23 3.22 26.37
C SER A 281 -4.12 2.82 27.34
N TRP A 282 -3.96 3.60 28.40
CA TRP A 282 -3.04 3.28 29.50
C TRP A 282 -3.38 1.95 30.17
N ARG A 283 -4.67 1.64 30.31
CA ARG A 283 -5.13 0.35 30.86
C ARG A 283 -4.63 -0.81 30.01
N THR A 284 -4.89 -0.80 28.70
CA THR A 284 -4.47 -1.87 27.79
C THR A 284 -2.95 -1.99 27.75
N ARG A 285 -2.23 -0.86 27.76
CA ARG A 285 -0.77 -0.85 27.83
C ARG A 285 -0.25 -1.56 29.08
N MET A 286 -0.78 -1.23 30.26
CA MET A 286 -0.35 -1.86 31.51
C MET A 286 -0.71 -3.34 31.58
N LEU A 287 -1.88 -3.73 31.06
CA LEU A 287 -2.27 -5.14 30.98
C LEU A 287 -1.30 -5.94 30.11
N VAL A 288 -1.00 -5.47 28.90
CA VAL A 288 -0.08 -6.17 27.99
C VAL A 288 1.33 -6.30 28.59
N VAL A 289 1.84 -5.24 29.22
CA VAL A 289 3.16 -5.28 29.87
C VAL A 289 3.15 -6.23 31.08
N SER A 290 2.08 -6.22 31.88
CA SER A 290 1.89 -7.16 33.00
C SER A 290 1.87 -8.61 32.52
N ASP A 291 1.15 -8.90 31.44
CA ASP A 291 1.02 -10.25 30.88
C ASP A 291 2.36 -10.76 30.33
N TRP A 292 3.15 -9.90 29.68
CA TRP A 292 4.52 -10.24 29.29
C TRP A 292 5.41 -10.53 30.50
N GLY A 293 5.31 -9.73 31.56
CA GLY A 293 6.04 -9.96 32.80
C GLY A 293 5.66 -11.28 33.48
N LYS A 294 4.37 -11.58 33.61
CA LYS A 294 3.87 -12.86 34.14
C LYS A 294 4.36 -14.03 33.31
N ARG A 295 4.27 -13.93 31.97
CA ARG A 295 4.79 -14.95 31.07
C ARG A 295 6.28 -15.19 31.28
N PHE A 296 7.05 -14.13 31.48
CA PHE A 296 8.50 -14.24 31.66
C PHE A 296 8.87 -14.94 32.97
N ILE A 297 8.14 -14.66 34.06
CA ILE A 297 8.43 -15.22 35.39
C ILE A 297 7.83 -16.63 35.56
N PHE A 298 6.57 -16.82 35.16
CA PHE A 298 5.77 -18.01 35.48
C PHE A 298 5.49 -18.91 34.28
N GLY A 299 5.92 -18.51 33.07
CA GLY A 299 5.50 -19.17 31.83
C GLY A 299 4.08 -18.80 31.41
N ARG A 300 3.60 -19.42 30.33
CA ARG A 300 2.22 -19.21 29.85
C ARG A 300 1.26 -20.04 30.69
N ASP A 301 0.18 -19.41 31.13
CA ASP A 301 -0.95 -20.14 31.69
C ASP A 301 -1.55 -21.05 30.63
N SER A 302 -1.58 -22.35 30.91
CA SER A 302 -2.08 -23.41 30.02
C SER A 302 -3.24 -24.17 30.67
N SER A 303 -3.79 -23.68 31.78
CA SER A 303 -4.86 -24.36 32.54
C SER A 303 -6.18 -24.49 31.77
N SER A 304 -6.34 -23.73 30.68
CA SER A 304 -7.53 -23.74 29.83
C SER A 304 -7.30 -24.34 28.43
N LEU A 305 -6.17 -25.03 28.20
CA LEU A 305 -5.86 -25.73 26.95
C LEU A 305 -6.38 -27.17 26.97
#